data_AF-A0A924KXD2-F1
#
_entry.id   AF-A0A924KXD2-F1
#
_cell.length_a   1.000
_cell.length_b   1.000
_cell.length_c   1.000
_cell.angle_alpha   90.00
_cell.angle_beta   90.00
_cell.angle_gamma   90.00
#
_symmetry.space_group_name_H-M   'P 1'
#
loop_
_entity.id
_entity.type
_entity.pdbx_description
1 polymer ?
#
loop_
_entity_poly.entity_id
_entity_poly.type
_entity_poly.pdbx_seq_one_letter_code
_entity_poly.pdbx_strand_id
1 'polypeptide(L)'
;MDREVVQQGVVKDERIFDRIRWRARRGLLENDLLLKQFLHDELEGLSAEQLQTLDKLLLLSDNDLLDVLMGRKLAANAVTAALVLRIQNA
;
A
#
# COMPACT_ATOMS: atom_id res chain seq x y z
N MET A 1 10.13 32.99 -9.91
CA MET A 1 8.87 32.38 -9.42
C MET A 1 9.09 30.89 -9.49
N ASP A 2 9.98 30.46 -8.62
CA ASP A 2 10.75 29.23 -8.74
C ASP A 2 9.92 28.08 -8.19
N ARG A 3 9.56 27.13 -9.05
CA ARG A 3 9.15 25.80 -8.63
C ARG A 3 10.15 24.81 -9.22
N GLU A 4 11.31 24.73 -8.58
CA GLU A 4 12.17 23.55 -8.69
C GLU A 4 11.37 22.35 -8.16
N VAL A 5 10.87 21.55 -9.09
CA VAL A 5 10.37 20.21 -8.82
C VAL A 5 11.57 19.33 -8.49
N VAL A 6 11.95 19.32 -7.22
CA VAL A 6 12.93 18.39 -6.66
C VAL A 6 12.37 16.98 -6.79
N GLN A 7 12.68 16.30 -7.90
CA GLN A 7 12.48 14.86 -8.05
C GLN A 7 13.44 14.16 -7.08
N GLN A 8 12.90 13.87 -5.90
CA GLN A 8 13.56 13.15 -4.82
C GLN A 8 14.18 11.85 -5.34
N GLY A 9 15.51 11.84 -5.45
CA GLY A 9 16.34 10.68 -5.73
C GLY A 9 16.39 9.72 -4.54
N VAL A 10 15.26 9.13 -4.18
CA VAL A 10 15.26 7.91 -3.37
C VAL A 10 15.32 6.74 -4.35
N VAL A 11 16.42 6.01 -4.34
CA VAL A 11 16.55 4.73 -5.04
C VAL A 11 15.42 3.84 -4.53
N LYS A 12 14.31 3.75 -5.27
CA LYS A 12 13.26 2.78 -4.99
C LYS A 12 13.84 1.42 -5.37
N ASP A 13 14.21 0.63 -4.36
CA ASP A 13 14.73 -0.72 -4.56
C ASP A 13 13.69 -1.52 -5.37
N GLU A 14 13.99 -1.88 -6.61
CA GLU A 14 13.04 -2.56 -7.51
C GLU A 14 12.46 -3.84 -6.87
N ARG A 15 13.23 -4.47 -5.97
CA ARG A 15 12.84 -5.68 -5.24
C ARG A 15 11.67 -5.45 -4.28
N ILE A 16 11.43 -4.21 -3.84
CA ILE A 16 10.27 -3.90 -2.98
C ILE A 16 8.97 -4.03 -3.77
N PHE A 17 8.96 -3.65 -5.04
CA PHE A 17 7.77 -3.74 -5.89
C PHE A 17 7.39 -5.19 -6.14
N ASP A 18 8.36 -6.05 -6.48
CA ASP A 18 8.11 -7.48 -6.68
C ASP A 18 7.64 -8.16 -5.39
N ARG A 19 8.22 -7.79 -4.24
CA ARG A 19 7.78 -8.29 -2.94
C ARG A 19 6.35 -7.88 -2.61
N ILE A 20 5.99 -6.61 -2.84
CA ILE A 20 4.63 -6.11 -2.62
C ILE A 20 3.64 -6.84 -3.54
N ARG A 21 3.93 -6.94 -4.85
CA ARG A 21 3.09 -7.66 -5.82
C ARG A 21 2.90 -9.13 -5.41
N TRP A 22 3.96 -9.77 -4.92
CA TRP A 22 3.87 -11.15 -4.45
C TRP A 22 3.01 -11.28 -3.18
N ARG A 23 3.20 -10.42 -2.18
CA ARG A 23 2.43 -10.44 -0.92
C ARG A 23 0.96 -10.03 -1.07
N ALA A 24 0.62 -9.31 -2.14
CA ALA A 24 -0.75 -8.87 -2.41
C ALA A 24 -1.64 -9.97 -3.00
N ARG A 25 -1.09 -11.13 -3.37
CA ARG A 25 -1.86 -12.30 -3.80
C ARG A 25 -2.47 -12.97 -2.57
N ARG A 26 -3.76 -12.75 -2.34
CA ARG A 26 -4.45 -13.15 -1.11
C ARG A 26 -5.48 -14.26 -1.36
N GLY A 27 -5.78 -15.02 -0.32
CA GLY A 27 -6.76 -16.11 -0.37
C GLY A 27 -8.21 -15.61 -0.32
N LEU A 28 -8.44 -14.43 0.25
CA LEU A 28 -9.75 -13.78 0.29
C LEU A 28 -9.93 -12.88 -0.94
N LEU A 29 -11.05 -13.09 -1.64
CA LEU A 29 -11.39 -12.35 -2.86
C LEU A 29 -11.48 -10.84 -2.61
N GLU A 30 -12.06 -10.42 -1.49
CA GLU A 30 -12.20 -9.01 -1.13
C GLU A 30 -10.83 -8.32 -1.01
N ASN A 31 -9.88 -8.95 -0.31
CA ASN A 31 -8.52 -8.45 -0.21
C ASN A 31 -7.84 -8.40 -1.58
N ASP A 32 -7.97 -9.48 -2.36
CA ASP A 32 -7.33 -9.59 -3.66
C ASP A 32 -7.84 -8.51 -4.64
N LEU A 33 -9.14 -8.24 -4.68
CA LEU A 33 -9.73 -7.19 -5.51
C LEU A 33 -9.27 -5.79 -5.12
N LEU A 34 -9.37 -5.44 -3.83
CA LEU A 34 -8.96 -4.13 -3.32
C LEU A 34 -7.47 -3.88 -3.58
N LEU A 35 -6.62 -4.87 -3.33
CA LEU A 35 -5.19 -4.74 -3.53
C LEU A 35 -4.80 -4.70 -5.01
N LYS A 36 -5.42 -5.51 -5.87
CA LYS A 36 -5.10 -5.50 -7.31
C LYS A 36 -5.42 -4.17 -7.96
N GLN A 37 -6.59 -3.61 -7.65
CA GLN A 37 -7.01 -2.29 -8.14
C GLN A 37 -6.01 -1.22 -7.68
N PHE A 38 -5.78 -1.12 -6.38
CA PHE A 38 -4.84 -0.15 -5.82
C PHE A 38 -3.40 -0.29 -6.37
N LEU A 39 -2.89 -1.52 -6.51
CA LEU A 39 -1.55 -1.74 -7.02
C LEU A 39 -1.41 -1.43 -8.51
N HIS A 40 -2.50 -1.52 -9.28
CA HIS A 40 -2.51 -1.11 -10.68
C HIS A 40 -2.38 0.41 -10.81
N ASP A 41 -3.12 1.15 -9.99
CA ASP A 41 -3.25 2.60 -10.16
C ASP A 41 -2.19 3.41 -9.41
N GLU A 42 -1.77 2.95 -8.22
CA GLU A 42 -1.02 3.82 -7.28
C GLU A 42 0.39 3.33 -6.95
N LEU A 43 0.72 2.05 -7.20
CA LEU A 43 1.96 1.43 -6.73
C LEU A 43 3.23 2.21 -7.15
N GLU A 44 3.33 2.60 -8.42
CA GLU A 44 4.50 3.30 -8.96
C GLU A 44 4.65 4.72 -8.39
N GLY A 45 3.53 5.34 -8.01
CA GLY A 45 3.47 6.68 -7.42
C GLY A 45 3.79 6.74 -5.92
N LEU A 46 3.87 5.60 -5.22
CA LEU A 46 4.12 5.58 -3.77
C LEU A 46 5.53 6.05 -3.42
N SER A 47 5.64 6.83 -2.34
CA SER A 47 6.94 7.19 -1.75
C SER A 47 7.62 5.98 -1.09
N ALA A 48 8.91 6.06 -0.80
CA ALA A 48 9.63 4.96 -0.13
C ALA A 48 9.04 4.63 1.26
N GLU A 49 8.60 5.64 2.02
CA GLU A 49 7.92 5.45 3.31
C GLU A 49 6.56 4.74 3.14
N GLN A 50 5.80 5.11 2.10
CA GLN A 50 4.52 4.47 1.78
C GLN A 50 4.73 3.02 1.35
N LEU A 51 5.75 2.72 0.55
CA LEU A 51 6.10 1.36 0.15
C LEU A 51 6.49 0.50 1.36
N GLN A 52 7.29 1.02 2.30
CA GLN A 52 7.60 0.32 3.55
C GLN A 52 6.37 0.11 4.43
N THR A 53 5.48 1.09 4.48
CA THR A 53 4.23 0.98 5.25
C THR A 53 3.29 -0.06 4.64
N LEU A 54 3.18 -0.09 3.31
CA LEU A 54 2.43 -1.09 2.56
C LEU A 54 3.02 -2.49 2.75
N ASP A 55 4.34 -2.64 2.67
CA ASP A 55 5.02 -3.92 2.93
C ASP A 55 4.70 -4.46 4.33
N LYS A 56 4.71 -3.59 5.36
CA LYS A 56 4.30 -3.95 6.73
C LYS A 56 2.81 -4.28 6.84
N LEU A 57 1.94 -3.53 6.18
CA LEU A 57 0.50 -3.81 6.15
C LEU A 57 0.22 -5.18 5.53
N LEU A 58 0.95 -5.53 4.47
CA LEU A 58 0.88 -6.83 3.80
C LEU A 58 1.53 -7.99 4.58
N LEU A 59 2.04 -7.76 5.79
CA LEU A 59 2.43 -8.85 6.72
C LEU A 59 1.23 -9.39 7.53
N LEU A 60 0.11 -8.68 7.54
CA LEU A 60 -1.09 -9.12 8.24
C LEU A 60 -1.68 -10.40 7.62
N SER A 61 -2.34 -11.19 8.47
CA SER A 61 -3.17 -12.33 8.05
C SER A 61 -4.30 -11.85 7.13
N ASP A 62 -4.88 -12.74 6.34
CA ASP A 62 -5.99 -12.37 5.44
C ASP A 62 -7.17 -11.73 6.19
N ASN A 63 -7.55 -12.28 7.34
CA ASN A 63 -8.65 -11.73 8.14
C ASN A 63 -8.29 -10.39 8.78
N ASP A 64 -7.10 -10.26 9.37
CA ASP A 64 -6.65 -8.99 9.95
C ASP A 64 -6.55 -7.88 8.90
N LEU A 65 -6.05 -8.23 7.71
CA LEU A 65 -5.94 -7.29 6.61
C LEU A 65 -7.32 -6.84 6.17
N LEU A 66 -8.26 -7.77 5.99
CA LEU A 66 -9.63 -7.44 5.61
C LEU A 66 -10.31 -6.57 6.67
N ASP A 67 -10.15 -6.88 7.95
CA ASP A 67 -10.73 -6.07 9.04
C ASP A 67 -10.17 -4.64 9.07
N VAL A 68 -8.88 -4.46 8.79
CA VAL A 68 -8.28 -3.13 8.64
C VAL A 68 -8.81 -2.43 7.39
N LEU A 69 -8.86 -3.12 6.25
CA LEU A 69 -9.37 -2.58 4.98
C LEU A 69 -10.88 -2.29 5.00
N MET A 70 -11.66 -2.93 5.87
CA MET A 70 -13.08 -2.64 6.07
C MET A 70 -13.34 -1.63 7.20
N GLY A 71 -12.30 -1.11 7.85
CA GLY A 71 -12.43 -0.18 8.97
C GLY A 71 -12.99 -0.81 10.25
N ARG A 72 -13.02 -2.14 10.35
CA ARG A 72 -13.41 -2.88 11.57
C ARG A 72 -12.31 -2.87 12.62
N LYS A 73 -11.06 -2.69 12.19
CA LYS A 73 -9.88 -2.55 13.06
C LYS A 73 -9.14 -1.25 12.76
N LEU A 74 -8.61 -0.61 13.81
CA LEU A 74 -7.83 0.61 13.66
C LEU A 74 -6.49 0.31 12.98
N ALA A 75 -6.10 1.20 12.07
CA ALA A 75 -4.77 1.19 11.48
C ALA A 75 -3.70 1.49 12.55
N ALA A 76 -2.51 0.92 12.37
CA ALA A 76 -1.43 1.02 13.35
C ALA A 76 -0.91 2.45 13.58
N ASN A 77 -1.00 3.32 12.56
CA ASN A 77 -0.60 4.73 12.63
C ASN A 77 -1.28 5.54 11.52
N ALA A 78 -1.09 6.86 11.54
CA ALA A 78 -1.70 7.79 10.57
C ALA A 78 -1.28 7.52 9.12
N VAL A 79 -0.03 7.10 8.87
CA VAL A 79 0.46 6.78 7.52
C VAL A 79 -0.23 5.53 6.98
N THR A 80 -0.39 4.49 7.81
CA THR A 80 -1.15 3.29 7.48
C THR A 80 -2.62 3.62 7.24
N ALA A 81 -3.23 4.48 8.07
CA ALA A 81 -4.63 4.89 7.89
C ALA A 81 -4.85 5.60 6.55
N ALA A 82 -3.95 6.51 6.17
CA ALA A 82 -4.01 7.19 4.89
C ALA A 82 -3.87 6.23 3.70
N LEU A 83 -3.00 5.22 3.80
CA LEU A 83 -2.86 4.17 2.81
C LEU A 83 -4.12 3.30 2.70
N VAL A 84 -4.71 2.91 3.83
CA VAL A 84 -5.96 2.13 3.85
C VAL A 84 -7.09 2.89 3.16
N LEU A 85 -7.23 4.19 3.41
CA LEU A 85 -8.22 5.02 2.72
C LEU A 85 -7.98 5.08 1.21
N ARG A 86 -6.72 5.11 0.76
CA ARG A 86 -6.40 5.06 -0.67
C ARG A 86 -6.77 3.73 -1.29
N ILE A 87 -6.43 2.62 -0.62
CA ILE A 87 -6.80 1.26 -1.06
C ILE A 87 -8.33 1.09 -1.18
N GLN A 88 -9.10 1.70 -0.28
CA GLN A 88 -10.56 1.65 -0.30
C GLN A 88 -11.21 2.46 -1.43
N ASN A 89 -10.51 3.46 -1.99
CA ASN A 89 -11.04 4.41 -2.98
C ASN A 89 -10.38 4.29 -4.36
N ALA A 90 -9.52 3.27 -4.55
CA ALA A 90 -8.86 2.99 -5.82
C ALA A 90 -9.84 2.40 -6.86
#